data_AF-A0A2T0RBT1-F1
#
_entry.id   AF-A0A2T0RBT1-F1
#
_cell.length_a   1.000
_cell.length_b   1.000
_cell.length_c   1.000
_cell.angle_alpha   90.00
_cell.angle_beta   90.00
_cell.angle_gamma   90.00
#
_symmetry.space_group_name_H-M   'P 1'
#
loop_
_entity.id
_entity.type
_entity.pdbx_description
1 polymer ?
#
loop_
_entity_poly.entity_id
_entity_poly.type
_entity_poly.pdbx_seq_one_letter_code
_entity_poly.pdbx_strand_id
1 'polypeptide(L)'
;MNNRAQEREAITAAMQRLLTGQPERSTGALTVLQLAAEAGVKRWVLTHKHPDLKTEFEQRRNQTSSIPAAYQPLAAKAADLGAANQRLRDENTELRQRVDAYAQAIYRLTHELEQLRSAAHSGDNVRHLRRPERAD
;
A
#
# COMPACT_ATOMS: atom_id res chain seq x y z
N MET A 1 -5.95 45.74 31.37
CA MET A 1 -4.54 45.66 30.92
C MET A 1 -3.91 44.27 31.14
N ASN A 2 -4.53 43.16 30.70
CA ASN A 2 -3.87 41.82 30.78
C ASN A 2 -4.03 40.93 29.53
N ASN A 3 -4.38 41.53 28.39
CA ASN A 3 -4.71 40.79 27.17
C ASN A 3 -3.56 39.88 26.67
N ARG A 4 -2.30 40.31 26.82
CA ARG A 4 -1.13 39.48 26.42
C ARG A 4 -0.96 38.25 27.31
N ALA A 5 -1.21 38.35 28.62
CA ALA A 5 -1.09 37.21 29.53
C ALA A 5 -2.24 36.21 29.29
N GLN A 6 -3.46 36.72 29.12
CA GLN A 6 -4.65 35.92 28.79
C GLN A 6 -4.50 35.22 27.43
N GLU A 7 -3.99 35.92 26.40
CA GLU A 7 -3.67 35.33 25.09
C GLU A 7 -2.70 34.15 25.24
N ARG A 8 -1.63 34.30 26.05
CA ARG A 8 -0.66 33.22 26.28
C ARG A 8 -1.28 32.04 27.01
N GLU A 9 -2.03 32.29 28.07
CA GLU A 9 -2.70 31.23 28.84
C GLU A 9 -3.66 30.43 27.96
N ALA A 10 -4.46 31.10 27.14
CA ALA A 10 -5.36 30.46 26.18
C ALA A 10 -4.60 29.61 25.14
N ILE A 11 -3.48 30.09 24.63
CA ILE A 11 -2.63 29.36 23.69
C ILE A 11 -1.98 28.13 24.36
N THR A 12 -1.47 28.26 25.58
CA THR A 12 -0.84 27.13 26.30
C THR A 12 -1.87 26.05 26.65
N ALA A 13 -3.06 26.43 27.10
CA ALA A 13 -4.14 25.48 27.36
C ALA A 13 -4.59 24.75 26.09
N ALA A 14 -4.74 25.49 24.98
CA ALA A 14 -5.03 24.91 23.67
C ALA A 14 -3.93 23.96 23.18
N MET A 15 -2.67 24.30 23.43
CA MET A 15 -1.51 23.46 23.11
C MET A 15 -1.60 22.13 23.84
N GLN A 16 -1.90 22.16 25.14
CA GLN A 16 -2.04 20.96 25.96
C GLN A 16 -3.19 20.08 25.45
N ARG A 17 -4.37 20.65 25.21
CA ARG A 17 -5.53 19.93 24.66
C ARG A 17 -5.24 19.25 23.31
N LEU A 18 -4.55 19.95 22.41
CA LEU A 18 -4.16 19.38 21.12
C LEU A 18 -3.17 18.22 21.29
N LEU A 19 -2.17 18.38 22.15
CA LEU A 19 -1.14 17.35 22.37
C LEU A 19 -1.69 16.13 23.13
N THR A 20 -2.71 16.29 23.98
CA THR A 20 -3.39 15.18 24.66
C THR A 20 -4.52 14.54 23.84
N GLY A 21 -4.82 15.08 22.65
CA GLY A 21 -5.86 14.56 21.76
C GLY A 21 -7.29 14.87 22.22
N GLN A 22 -7.49 15.92 23.03
CA GLN A 22 -8.80 16.39 23.49
C GLN A 22 -9.11 17.80 22.96
N PRO A 23 -9.19 18.02 21.64
CA PRO A 23 -9.56 19.31 21.07
C PRO A 23 -11.02 19.66 21.36
N GLU A 24 -11.30 20.93 21.67
CA GLU A 24 -12.66 21.42 21.93
C GLU A 24 -13.19 22.29 20.79
N ARG A 25 -12.32 23.04 20.12
CA ARG A 25 -12.69 24.08 19.14
C ARG A 25 -12.04 23.89 17.77
N SER A 26 -11.30 22.79 17.59
CA SER A 26 -10.50 22.49 16.41
C SER A 26 -10.70 21.04 15.96
N THR A 27 -10.18 20.70 14.78
CA THR A 27 -10.24 19.32 14.28
C THR A 27 -9.26 18.37 14.97
N GLY A 28 -8.41 18.87 15.87
CA GLY A 28 -7.38 18.08 16.55
C GLY A 28 -6.07 17.91 15.76
N ALA A 29 -5.98 18.41 14.53
CA ALA A 29 -4.73 18.29 13.77
C ALA A 29 -3.62 19.14 14.42
N LEU A 30 -2.42 18.57 14.58
CA LEU A 30 -1.27 19.24 15.20
C LEU A 30 -0.61 20.28 14.25
N THR A 31 -1.35 21.35 13.94
CA THR A 31 -0.90 22.44 13.06
C THR A 31 -1.08 23.79 13.75
N VAL A 32 -0.25 24.77 13.39
CA VAL A 32 -0.32 26.14 13.96
C VAL A 32 -1.68 26.79 13.69
N LEU A 33 -2.34 26.45 12.58
CA LEU A 33 -3.68 26.93 12.26
C LEU A 33 -4.72 26.39 13.25
N GLN A 34 -4.68 25.09 13.53
CA GLN A 34 -5.58 24.47 14.50
C GLN A 34 -5.27 24.92 15.93
N LEU A 35 -4.00 25.17 16.28
CA LEU A 35 -3.65 25.77 17.57
C LEU A 35 -4.29 27.16 17.74
N ALA A 36 -4.26 27.98 16.69
CA ALA A 36 -4.90 29.29 16.70
C ALA A 36 -6.42 29.16 16.87
N ALA A 37 -7.05 28.25 16.11
CA ALA A 37 -8.48 27.96 16.22
C ALA A 37 -8.86 27.44 17.62
N GLU A 38 -8.07 26.52 18.17
CA GLU A 38 -8.27 25.91 19.49
C GLU A 38 -8.11 26.90 20.63
N ALA A 39 -7.20 27.88 20.48
CA ALA A 39 -7.01 28.97 21.44
C ALA A 39 -8.03 30.11 21.27
N GLY A 40 -8.76 30.15 20.15
CA GLY A 40 -9.68 31.24 19.81
C GLY A 40 -8.97 32.52 19.39
N VAL A 41 -7.76 32.42 18.83
CA VAL A 41 -6.94 33.57 18.41
C VAL A 41 -6.67 33.53 16.90
N LYS A 42 -6.33 34.68 16.30
CA LYS A 42 -5.92 34.74 14.88
C LYS A 42 -4.52 34.16 14.71
N ARG A 43 -4.26 33.44 13.61
CA ARG A 43 -2.93 32.86 13.29
C ARG A 43 -1.77 33.87 13.38
N TRP A 44 -2.00 35.12 12.98
CA TRP A 44 -1.02 36.21 13.10
C TRP A 44 -0.46 36.37 14.53
N VAL A 45 -1.28 36.11 15.55
CA VAL A 45 -0.87 36.21 16.97
C VAL A 45 0.28 35.24 17.26
N LEU A 46 0.21 34.01 16.74
CA LEU A 46 1.26 33.00 16.93
C LEU A 46 2.51 33.29 16.09
N THR A 47 2.41 34.04 14.98
CA THR A 47 3.58 34.34 14.15
C THR A 47 4.30 35.63 14.54
N HIS A 48 3.61 36.61 15.14
CA HIS A 48 4.18 37.94 15.41
C HIS A 48 4.15 38.38 16.87
N LYS A 49 3.17 37.96 17.67
CA LYS A 49 3.10 38.29 19.10
C LYS A 49 3.72 37.21 19.99
N HIS A 50 3.47 35.94 19.65
CA HIS A 50 3.89 34.76 20.41
C HIS A 50 4.63 33.73 19.54
N PRO A 51 5.69 34.13 18.81
CA PRO A 51 6.49 33.21 18.01
C PRO A 51 7.20 32.13 18.85
N ASP A 52 7.44 32.43 20.13
CA ASP A 52 7.96 31.49 21.12
C ASP A 52 6.99 30.32 21.34
N LEU A 53 5.69 30.60 21.53
CA LEU A 53 4.68 29.55 21.73
C LEU A 53 4.45 28.71 20.48
N LYS A 54 4.56 29.32 19.30
CA LYS A 54 4.59 28.57 18.03
C LYS A 54 5.76 27.58 18.01
N THR A 55 6.95 28.05 18.37
CA THR A 55 8.17 27.22 18.39
C THR A 55 8.06 26.09 19.41
N GLU A 56 7.56 26.38 20.61
CA GLU A 56 7.29 25.37 21.65
C GLU A 56 6.30 24.31 21.16
N PHE A 57 5.21 24.73 20.51
CA PHE A 57 4.24 23.80 19.94
C PHE A 57 4.85 22.92 18.85
N GLU A 58 5.65 23.49 17.95
CA GLU A 58 6.33 22.73 16.90
C GLU A 58 7.33 21.72 17.50
N GLN A 59 8.08 22.11 18.53
CA GLN A 59 8.98 21.21 19.26
C GLN A 59 8.22 20.08 19.94
N ARG A 60 7.16 20.37 20.70
CA ARG A 60 6.35 19.37 21.38
C ARG A 60 5.62 18.46 20.40
N ARG A 61 5.07 19.01 19.32
CA ARG A 61 4.52 18.21 18.23
C ARG A 61 5.57 17.26 17.69
N ASN A 62 6.78 17.71 17.40
CA ASN A 62 7.82 16.83 16.87
C ASN A 62 8.25 15.77 17.91
N GLN A 63 8.20 16.07 19.21
CA GLN A 63 8.40 15.09 20.29
C GLN A 63 7.25 14.06 20.37
N THR A 64 6.01 14.48 20.16
CA THR A 64 4.82 13.61 20.14
C THR A 64 4.70 12.81 18.84
N SER A 65 5.10 13.40 17.71
CA SER A 65 5.09 12.81 16.37
C SER A 65 6.33 11.98 16.06
N SER A 66 7.42 12.14 16.83
CA SER A 66 8.46 11.14 16.89
C SER A 66 7.81 9.88 17.44
N ILE A 67 7.70 8.84 16.60
CA ILE A 67 7.25 7.50 16.98
C ILE A 67 7.85 7.19 18.36
N PRO A 68 7.06 7.08 19.43
CA PRO A 68 7.62 6.80 20.75
C PRO A 68 8.46 5.53 20.66
N ALA A 69 9.58 5.45 21.36
CA ALA A 69 10.51 4.31 21.25
C ALA A 69 9.80 2.94 21.42
N ALA A 70 8.71 2.89 22.19
CA ALA A 70 7.84 1.72 22.34
C ALA A 70 7.18 1.22 21.03
N TYR A 71 6.96 2.09 20.05
CA TYR A 71 6.35 1.78 18.75
C TYR A 71 7.35 1.60 17.61
N GLN A 72 8.65 1.88 17.82
CA GLN A 72 9.70 1.51 16.87
C GLN A 72 9.73 0.02 16.49
N PRO A 73 9.61 -0.95 17.45
CA PRO A 73 9.56 -2.36 17.07
C PRO A 73 8.32 -2.69 16.23
N LEU A 74 7.20 -1.97 16.44
CA LEU A 74 5.99 -2.14 15.65
C LEU A 74 6.16 -1.60 14.21
N ALA A 75 6.81 -0.44 14.07
CA ALA A 75 7.12 0.14 12.75
C ALA A 75 8.11 -0.74 11.96
N ALA A 76 9.15 -1.27 12.64
CA ALA A 76 10.08 -2.23 12.04
C ALA A 76 9.35 -3.50 11.59
N LYS A 77 8.48 -4.06 12.44
CA LYS A 77 7.68 -5.24 12.11
C LYS A 77 6.71 -4.99 10.96
N ALA A 78 6.12 -3.79 10.87
CA ALA A 78 5.26 -3.42 9.75
C ALA A 78 6.05 -3.33 8.44
N ALA A 79 7.28 -2.79 8.47
CA ALA A 79 8.17 -2.75 7.32
C ALA A 79 8.59 -4.17 6.88
N ASP A 80 8.96 -5.04 7.84
CA ASP A 80 9.34 -6.43 7.56
C ASP A 80 8.17 -7.23 6.96
N LEU A 81 6.97 -7.09 7.52
CA LEU A 81 5.75 -7.72 7.00
C LEU A 81 5.37 -7.17 5.62
N GLY A 82 5.61 -5.88 5.36
CA GLY A 82 5.45 -5.27 4.05
C GLY A 82 6.39 -5.88 3.01
N ALA A 83 7.67 -6.01 3.35
CA ALA A 83 8.67 -6.63 2.49
C ALA A 83 8.38 -8.11 2.24
N ALA A 84 7.95 -8.86 3.27
CA ALA A 84 7.57 -10.27 3.13
C ALA A 84 6.35 -10.44 2.23
N ASN A 85 5.31 -9.60 2.39
CA ASN A 85 4.15 -9.62 1.51
C ASN A 85 4.50 -9.33 0.06
N GLN A 86 5.42 -8.38 -0.19
CA GLN A 86 5.85 -8.07 -1.54
C GLN A 86 6.54 -9.27 -2.18
N ARG A 87 7.49 -9.90 -1.47
CA ARG A 87 8.15 -11.12 -1.95
C ARG A 87 7.16 -12.25 -2.27
N LEU A 88 6.19 -12.49 -1.38
CA LEU A 88 5.16 -13.51 -1.60
C LEU A 88 4.28 -13.19 -2.82
N ARG A 89 3.98 -11.91 -3.08
CA ARG A 89 3.23 -11.51 -4.28
C ARG A 89 4.03 -11.72 -5.55
N ASP A 90 5.32 -11.40 -5.52
CA ASP A 90 6.21 -11.59 -6.66
C ASP A 90 6.34 -13.10 -6.97
N GLU A 91 6.57 -13.94 -5.96
CA GLU A 91 6.62 -15.40 -6.10
C GLU A 91 5.29 -15.98 -6.58
N ASN A 92 4.14 -15.51 -6.06
CA ASN A 92 2.84 -15.96 -6.52
C ASN A 92 2.61 -15.61 -8.00
N THR A 93 3.07 -14.43 -8.43
CA THR A 93 2.99 -13.99 -9.83
C THR A 93 3.84 -14.88 -10.72
N GLU A 94 5.07 -15.19 -10.31
CA GLU A 94 5.96 -16.08 -11.03
C GLU A 94 5.39 -17.50 -11.14
N LEU A 95 4.87 -18.05 -10.04
CA LEU A 95 4.25 -19.38 -10.03
C LEU A 95 3.04 -19.45 -10.96
N ARG A 96 2.20 -18.41 -10.99
CA ARG A 96 1.07 -18.32 -11.94
C ARG A 96 1.55 -18.34 -13.39
N GLN A 97 2.57 -17.55 -13.72
CA GLN A 97 3.14 -17.54 -15.07
C GLN A 97 3.68 -18.92 -15.48
N ARG A 98 4.36 -19.63 -14.55
CA ARG A 98 4.85 -20.99 -14.79
C ARG A 98 3.71 -21.98 -15.01
N VAL A 99 2.65 -21.90 -14.21
CA VAL A 99 1.45 -22.74 -14.37
C VAL A 99 0.81 -22.51 -15.74
N ASP A 100 0.66 -21.26 -16.17
CA ASP A 100 0.11 -20.93 -17.49
C ASP A 100 0.99 -21.47 -18.63
N ALA A 101 2.31 -21.34 -18.52
CA ALA A 101 3.25 -21.86 -19.50
C ALA A 101 3.18 -23.40 -19.60
N TYR A 102 3.10 -24.10 -18.46
CA TYR A 102 2.94 -25.55 -18.45
C TYR A 102 1.60 -25.99 -19.03
N ALA A 103 0.51 -25.29 -18.72
CA ALA A 103 -0.80 -25.58 -19.29
C ALA A 103 -0.78 -25.44 -20.83
N GLN A 104 -0.14 -24.40 -21.37
CA GLN A 104 0.01 -24.21 -22.81
C GLN A 104 0.86 -25.31 -23.46
N ALA A 105 1.97 -25.70 -22.83
CA ALA A 105 2.82 -26.77 -23.34
C ALA A 105 2.09 -28.13 -23.36
N ILE A 106 1.39 -28.46 -22.27
CA ILE A 106 0.57 -29.68 -22.17
C ILE A 106 -0.52 -29.67 -23.25
N TYR A 107 -1.21 -28.54 -23.43
CA TYR A 107 -2.25 -28.40 -24.45
C TYR A 107 -1.69 -28.65 -25.86
N ARG A 108 -0.55 -28.03 -26.20
CA ARG A 108 0.11 -28.23 -27.51
C ARG A 108 0.48 -29.70 -27.72
N LEU A 109 1.16 -30.32 -26.76
CA LEU A 109 1.59 -31.71 -26.86
C LEU A 109 0.41 -32.67 -26.99
N THR A 110 -0.66 -32.44 -26.23
CA THR A 110 -1.89 -33.25 -26.32
C THR A 110 -2.53 -33.10 -27.69
N HIS A 111 -2.56 -31.89 -28.24
CA HIS A 111 -3.11 -31.63 -29.57
C HIS A 111 -2.27 -32.27 -30.68
N GLU A 112 -0.94 -32.16 -30.63
CA GLU A 112 -0.02 -32.79 -31.59
C GLU A 112 -0.15 -34.32 -31.56
N LEU A 113 -0.26 -34.93 -30.36
CA LEU A 113 -0.50 -36.36 -30.22
C LEU A 113 -1.82 -36.80 -30.85
N GLU A 114 -2.89 -36.05 -30.65
CA GLU A 114 -4.19 -36.35 -31.26
C GLU A 114 -4.15 -36.24 -32.79
N GLN A 115 -3.48 -35.21 -33.32
CA GLN A 115 -3.27 -35.05 -34.75
C GLN A 115 -2.49 -36.24 -35.34
N LEU A 116 -1.38 -36.62 -34.72
CA LEU A 116 -0.58 -37.77 -35.17
C LEU A 116 -1.36 -39.09 -35.13
N ARG A 117 -2.16 -39.30 -34.08
CA ARG A 117 -3.06 -40.46 -33.99
C ARG A 117 -4.09 -40.44 -35.11
N SER A 118 -4.79 -39.34 -35.32
CA SER A 118 -5.80 -39.23 -36.38
C SER A 118 -5.22 -39.46 -37.79
N ALA A 119 -4.00 -38.97 -38.05
CA ALA A 119 -3.28 -39.19 -39.30
C ALA A 119 -2.89 -40.66 -39.50
N ALA A 120 -2.40 -41.33 -38.44
CA ALA A 120 -2.08 -42.76 -38.49
C ALA A 120 -3.33 -43.63 -38.77
N HIS A 121 -4.46 -43.33 -38.11
CA HIS A 121 -5.73 -44.03 -38.36
C HIS A 121 -6.29 -43.75 -39.76
N SER A 122 -6.02 -42.59 -40.34
CA SER A 122 -6.44 -42.26 -41.71
C SER A 122 -5.55 -42.92 -42.78
N GLY A 123 -4.26 -43.10 -42.50
CA GLY A 123 -3.32 -43.83 -43.36
C GLY A 123 -3.59 -45.33 -43.45
N ASP A 124 -4.08 -45.94 -42.38
CA ASP A 124 -4.45 -47.37 -42.32
C ASP A 124 -5.71 -47.70 -43.15
N ASN A 125 -6.51 -46.68 -43.49
CA ASN A 125 -7.72 -46.81 -44.33
C ASN A 125 -7.42 -46.79 -45.84
N VAL A 126 -6.16 -46.68 -46.28
CA VAL A 126 -5.80 -46.74 -47.70
C VAL A 126 -5.68 -48.20 -48.15
N ARG A 127 -6.82 -48.83 -48.44
CA ARG A 127 -6.90 -50.17 -49.05
C ARG A 127 -6.31 -50.12 -50.46
N HIS A 128 -5.12 -50.70 -50.66
CA HIS A 128 -4.54 -50.88 -51.99
C HIS A 128 -5.55 -51.57 -52.92
N LEU A 129 -5.97 -50.86 -53.98
CA LEU A 129 -6.79 -51.44 -55.04
C LEU A 129 -5.96 -52.51 -55.75
N ARG A 130 -6.32 -53.79 -55.50
CA ARG A 130 -5.82 -54.95 -56.21
C ARG A 130 -6.05 -54.71 -57.71
N ARG A 131 -4.97 -54.48 -58.46
CA ARG A 131 -5.01 -54.35 -59.92
C ARG A 131 -5.49 -55.70 -60.48
N PRO A 132 -6.57 -55.75 -61.27
CA PRO A 132 -7.02 -57.01 -61.85
C PRO A 132 -5.98 -57.49 -62.86
N GLU A 133 -5.61 -58.75 -62.71
CA GLU A 133 -4.76 -59.53 -63.60
C GLU A 133 -5.44 -59.60 -64.96
N ARG A 134 -4.79 -59.10 -66.01
CA ARG A 134 -5.27 -59.25 -67.39
C ARG A 134 -4.89 -60.65 -67.84
N ALA A 135 -5.90 -61.50 -68.01
CA ALA A 135 -5.80 -62.67 -68.87
C ALA A 135 -5.72 -62.18 -70.32
N ASP A 136 -4.65 -62.58 -71.02
CA ASP A 136 -4.63 -63.10 -72.39
C ASP A 136 -3.19 -63.52 -72.74
#